data_AF-T1CQW9-F1
#
_entry.id   AF-T1CQW9-F1
#
_cell.length_a   1.000
_cell.length_b   1.000
_cell.length_c   1.000
_cell.angle_alpha   90.00
_cell.angle_beta   90.00
_cell.angle_gamma   90.00
#
_symmetry.space_group_name_H-M   'P 1'
#
loop_
_entity.id
_entity.type
_entity.pdbx_description
1 polymer ?
#
loop_
_entity_poly.entity_id
_entity_poly.type
_entity_poly.pdbx_seq_one_letter_code
_entity_poly.pdbx_strand_id
1 'polypeptide(L)'
;SSYANPLSAWNLGSETGETSEGIAVSYTSPGTVQLNTGPSIPQPLWNSTPGGNIGQATFSGSLSPSNAFIFFTPGSHFDVNNASWAPTQTASTVSYVLPPGTYTVDAMMSDYTPIQTTATVASGGHAALNFAMQQNSAEGVYAPLFAWNNAQLAAISTGGAGTVAAPYTIVNNPAPGGLNAVFGQFNDYLYPVFPGVLVADTTAYVSLNNPSLLGVTYQSGYSAALQFYGLPLTNNLQFQIVDASHVSIWNARGISGWFFLDDYGPTGFLPLANVVIWGGTQDLVGGSTFASQGSSLVLAGVNASAPTGNIVWGNTFVDSAALTPTMYPGNGAVNGRPFGIFAFESGDLIYNNWVGTTITAYAPNYNMFFGSPQLNAENWNLSLVEPASHVMIFNGYSLTGSIVGGAWQGG
;
A
#
# COMPACT_ATOMS: atom_id res chain seq x y z
N SER A 1 2.73 -33.99 21.53
CA SER A 1 2.30 -32.70 20.95
C SER A 1 1.08 -32.95 20.09
N SER A 2 0.11 -32.04 20.10
CA SER A 2 -0.89 -31.94 19.02
C SER A 2 -0.25 -31.23 17.82
N TYR A 3 -0.69 -31.57 16.62
CA TYR A 3 -0.42 -30.74 15.44
C TYR A 3 -1.21 -29.43 15.60
N ALA A 4 -0.53 -28.30 15.46
CA ALA A 4 -1.19 -27.00 15.26
C ALA A 4 -1.22 -26.71 13.76
N ASN A 5 -2.24 -25.98 13.29
CA ASN A 5 -2.20 -25.45 11.94
C ASN A 5 -0.98 -24.52 11.79
N PRO A 6 -0.30 -24.51 10.64
CA PRO A 6 0.64 -23.45 10.33
C PRO A 6 -0.09 -22.10 10.35
N LEU A 7 0.62 -21.04 10.69
CA LEU A 7 0.13 -19.68 10.50
C LEU A 7 0.01 -19.38 8.99
N SER A 8 -0.69 -18.30 8.65
CA SER A 8 -0.78 -17.81 7.27
C SER A 8 0.59 -17.60 6.61
N ALA A 9 0.66 -17.68 5.27
CA ALA A 9 1.95 -17.64 4.53
C ALA A 9 2.78 -16.37 4.77
N TRP A 10 2.16 -15.29 5.23
CA TRP A 10 2.77 -14.06 5.72
C TRP A 10 3.84 -14.24 6.81
N ASN A 11 3.83 -15.39 7.49
CA ASN A 11 4.56 -15.63 8.73
C ASN A 11 5.28 -16.99 8.70
N LEU A 12 5.86 -17.36 7.54
CA LEU A 12 6.53 -18.64 7.30
C LEU A 12 7.86 -18.52 6.51
N GLY A 13 8.60 -17.42 6.64
CA GLY A 13 9.88 -17.21 5.95
C GLY A 13 11.00 -18.22 6.26
N SER A 14 10.80 -19.19 7.17
CA SER A 14 11.84 -20.13 7.62
C SER A 14 12.00 -21.41 6.78
N GLU A 15 11.09 -21.75 5.86
CA GLU A 15 11.13 -23.01 5.08
C GLU A 15 11.19 -22.82 3.55
N THR A 16 12.27 -22.19 3.08
CA THR A 16 12.74 -22.24 1.68
C THR A 16 11.73 -21.84 0.60
N GLY A 17 11.30 -20.58 0.64
CA GLY A 17 10.59 -19.91 -0.44
C GLY A 17 10.20 -18.51 0.02
N GLU A 18 10.61 -17.48 -0.72
CA GLU A 18 10.29 -16.08 -0.40
C GLU A 18 8.77 -15.90 -0.33
N THR A 19 8.30 -14.99 0.53
CA THR A 19 6.91 -14.80 0.99
C THR A 19 5.94 -14.55 -0.18
N SER A 20 5.54 -15.63 -0.86
CA SER A 20 4.94 -15.60 -2.20
C SER A 20 3.45 -15.31 -2.14
N GLU A 21 3.08 -14.05 -2.18
CA GLU A 21 1.69 -13.59 -2.21
C GLU A 21 0.99 -14.00 -3.52
N GLY A 22 -0.29 -14.34 -3.45
CA GLY A 22 -1.08 -14.61 -4.65
C GLY A 22 -0.76 -15.90 -5.41
N ILE A 23 0.11 -16.76 -4.87
CA ILE A 23 0.48 -18.06 -5.46
C ILE A 23 -0.15 -19.20 -4.64
N ALA A 24 -1.26 -19.72 -5.15
CA ALA A 24 -1.91 -20.91 -4.63
C ALA A 24 -1.09 -22.18 -4.98
N VAL A 25 -0.71 -22.93 -3.94
CA VAL A 25 0.04 -24.19 -4.06
C VAL A 25 -0.93 -25.37 -3.94
N SER A 26 -0.85 -26.31 -4.88
CA SER A 26 -1.64 -27.54 -4.88
C SER A 26 -0.79 -28.75 -5.32
N TYR A 27 -1.25 -29.97 -5.04
CA TYR A 27 -0.51 -31.20 -5.33
C TYR A 27 -1.39 -32.19 -6.08
N THR A 28 -1.10 -32.46 -7.35
CA THR A 28 -1.85 -33.44 -8.16
C THR A 28 -1.44 -34.88 -7.90
N SER A 29 -0.21 -35.09 -7.44
CA SER A 29 0.32 -36.37 -6.95
C SER A 29 1.41 -36.13 -5.90
N PRO A 30 1.72 -37.10 -5.02
CA PRO A 30 2.83 -36.98 -4.08
C PRO A 30 4.14 -36.64 -4.80
N GLY A 31 4.84 -35.60 -4.34
CA GLY A 31 6.06 -35.09 -4.98
C GLY A 31 5.83 -34.28 -6.27
N THR A 32 4.58 -33.95 -6.65
CA THR A 32 4.26 -33.10 -7.80
C THR A 32 3.46 -31.88 -7.36
N VAL A 33 4.12 -30.73 -7.33
CA VAL A 33 3.51 -29.43 -6.99
C VAL A 33 2.95 -28.74 -8.24
N GLN A 34 1.92 -27.91 -8.05
CA GLN A 34 1.31 -27.05 -9.06
C GLN A 34 1.13 -25.64 -8.46
N LEU A 35 1.67 -24.64 -9.14
CA LEU A 35 1.59 -23.22 -8.75
C LEU A 35 0.54 -22.53 -9.63
N ASN A 36 -0.41 -21.83 -9.00
CA ASN A 36 -1.54 -21.17 -9.67
C ASN A 36 -1.78 -19.79 -9.04
N THR A 37 -2.52 -18.90 -9.69
CA THR A 37 -3.02 -17.68 -9.04
C THR A 37 -4.06 -18.03 -7.97
N GLY A 38 -3.94 -17.44 -6.78
CA GLY A 38 -4.91 -17.58 -5.70
C GLY A 38 -4.29 -17.40 -4.32
N PRO A 39 -5.02 -17.71 -3.24
CA PRO A 39 -4.51 -17.50 -1.90
C PRO A 39 -3.38 -18.48 -1.56
N SER A 40 -2.29 -17.93 -1.05
CA SER A 40 -1.10 -18.67 -0.62
C SER A 40 -1.36 -19.37 0.71
N ILE A 41 -2.04 -20.53 0.66
CA ILE A 41 -2.39 -21.32 1.85
C ILE A 41 -1.29 -22.36 2.12
N PRO A 42 -0.56 -22.29 3.25
CA PRO A 42 0.52 -23.23 3.56
C PRO A 42 0.03 -24.66 3.73
N GLN A 43 0.76 -25.64 3.18
CA GLN A 43 0.44 -27.07 3.25
C GLN A 43 1.72 -27.89 3.52
N PRO A 44 1.67 -28.97 4.35
CA PRO A 44 2.85 -29.79 4.65
C PRO A 44 3.44 -30.51 3.42
N LEU A 45 4.59 -30.03 2.96
CA LEU A 45 5.29 -30.55 1.77
C LEU A 45 5.69 -32.04 1.92
N TRP A 46 5.98 -32.47 3.16
CA TRP A 46 6.53 -33.79 3.50
C TRP A 46 5.52 -34.78 4.13
N ASN A 47 4.21 -34.62 3.88
CA ASN A 47 3.23 -35.68 4.15
C ASN A 47 1.92 -35.51 3.35
N SER A 48 2.03 -35.55 2.02
CA SER A 48 0.87 -35.80 1.13
C SER A 48 0.46 -37.28 1.20
N THR A 49 -0.06 -37.68 2.36
CA THR A 49 -0.50 -39.05 2.65
C THR A 49 -1.71 -39.47 1.80
N PRO A 50 -1.86 -40.76 1.48
CA PRO A 50 -3.09 -41.27 0.87
C PRO A 50 -4.30 -40.98 1.79
N GLY A 51 -5.15 -40.03 1.37
CA GLY A 51 -6.27 -39.52 2.17
C GLY A 51 -6.12 -38.07 2.65
N GLY A 52 -4.99 -37.40 2.39
CA GLY A 52 -4.87 -35.94 2.52
C GLY A 52 -5.56 -35.18 1.38
N ASN A 53 -5.49 -33.85 1.41
CA ASN A 53 -6.11 -32.93 0.42
C ASN A 53 -5.35 -32.92 -0.92
N ILE A 54 -5.25 -34.09 -1.57
CA ILE A 54 -4.55 -34.29 -2.84
C ILE A 54 -5.52 -34.03 -4.01
N GLY A 55 -4.97 -33.41 -5.06
CA GLY A 55 -5.66 -32.94 -6.24
C GLY A 55 -5.92 -31.44 -6.19
N GLN A 56 -6.92 -31.01 -6.94
CA GLN A 56 -7.24 -29.60 -7.16
C GLN A 56 -8.75 -29.39 -7.08
N ALA A 57 -9.14 -28.24 -6.53
CA ALA A 57 -10.50 -27.75 -6.44
C ALA A 57 -10.55 -26.33 -7.01
N THR A 58 -11.49 -26.07 -7.93
CA THR A 58 -11.61 -24.77 -8.59
C THR A 58 -12.67 -23.91 -7.90
N PHE A 59 -12.29 -22.70 -7.50
CA PHE A 59 -13.18 -21.71 -6.89
C PHE A 59 -13.30 -20.54 -7.86
N SER A 60 -14.46 -20.33 -8.47
CA SER A 60 -14.63 -19.25 -9.46
C SER A 60 -16.03 -18.67 -9.54
N GLY A 61 -16.14 -17.45 -10.05
CA GLY A 61 -17.41 -16.73 -10.22
C GLY A 61 -17.19 -15.23 -10.35
N SER A 62 -18.11 -14.41 -9.83
CA SER A 62 -18.10 -12.95 -9.98
C SER A 62 -17.72 -12.17 -8.72
N LEU A 63 -17.17 -10.97 -8.93
CA LEU A 63 -16.84 -10.01 -7.89
C LEU A 63 -17.29 -8.61 -8.32
N SER A 64 -18.21 -8.02 -7.56
CA SER A 64 -18.75 -6.68 -7.79
C SER A 64 -18.81 -5.90 -6.48
N PRO A 65 -18.12 -4.75 -6.37
CA PRO A 65 -17.20 -4.16 -7.36
C PRO A 65 -15.87 -4.96 -7.47
N SER A 66 -15.14 -4.87 -8.59
CA SER A 66 -14.01 -5.77 -8.92
C SER A 66 -12.71 -5.53 -8.15
N ASN A 67 -12.68 -4.51 -7.28
CA ASN A 67 -11.51 -4.08 -6.50
C ASN A 67 -11.60 -4.42 -5.01
N ALA A 68 -12.61 -5.21 -4.61
CA ALA A 68 -12.67 -5.77 -3.26
C ALA A 68 -11.56 -6.80 -3.02
N PHE A 69 -11.16 -6.95 -1.76
CA PHE A 69 -10.22 -7.97 -1.31
C PHE A 69 -10.96 -9.25 -0.99
N ILE A 70 -10.40 -10.41 -1.36
CA ILE A 70 -10.92 -11.72 -0.96
C ILE A 70 -9.88 -12.41 -0.09
N PHE A 71 -10.30 -12.91 1.07
CA PHE A 71 -9.47 -13.69 1.98
C PHE A 71 -10.06 -15.09 2.18
N PHE A 72 -9.19 -16.10 2.25
CA PHE A 72 -9.55 -17.49 2.52
C PHE A 72 -8.95 -17.95 3.85
N THR A 73 -9.77 -18.53 4.73
CA THR A 73 -9.34 -19.28 5.91
C THR A 73 -9.74 -20.75 5.75
N PRO A 74 -8.83 -21.73 5.92
CA PRO A 74 -9.17 -23.15 6.01
C PRO A 74 -10.08 -23.45 7.22
N GLY A 75 -11.26 -24.03 6.98
CA GLY A 75 -12.25 -24.33 8.01
C GLY A 75 -13.65 -23.74 7.74
N SER A 76 -14.52 -23.78 8.75
CA SER A 76 -15.89 -23.24 8.71
C SER A 76 -16.07 -21.92 9.46
N HIS A 77 -14.96 -21.29 9.86
CA HIS A 77 -14.92 -19.98 10.51
C HIS A 77 -13.75 -19.17 9.94
N PHE A 78 -13.91 -17.86 9.84
CA PHE A 78 -12.82 -16.96 9.48
C PHE A 78 -11.86 -16.77 10.67
N ASP A 79 -10.57 -16.84 10.40
CA ASP A 79 -9.50 -16.62 11.38
C ASP A 79 -8.44 -15.72 10.77
N VAL A 80 -8.31 -14.52 11.32
CA VAL A 80 -7.41 -13.45 10.85
C VAL A 80 -5.93 -13.83 10.91
N ASN A 81 -5.56 -14.81 11.74
CA ASN A 81 -4.18 -15.32 11.87
C ASN A 81 -3.84 -16.36 10.77
N ASN A 82 -4.87 -16.94 10.16
CA ASN A 82 -4.80 -17.98 9.13
C ASN A 82 -5.53 -17.56 7.83
N ALA A 83 -5.75 -16.26 7.65
CA ALA A 83 -6.38 -15.67 6.48
C ALA A 83 -5.33 -15.38 5.40
N SER A 84 -5.49 -15.97 4.22
CA SER A 84 -4.61 -15.78 3.06
C SER A 84 -5.34 -14.95 2.01
N TRP A 85 -4.71 -13.86 1.55
CA TRP A 85 -5.28 -12.99 0.51
C TRP A 85 -5.27 -13.71 -0.83
N ALA A 86 -6.39 -13.68 -1.54
CA ALA A 86 -6.52 -14.07 -2.92
C ALA A 86 -6.57 -12.80 -3.78
N PRO A 87 -5.52 -12.45 -4.54
CA PRO A 87 -5.53 -11.28 -5.41
C PRO A 87 -6.69 -11.34 -6.40
N THR A 88 -7.34 -10.19 -6.56
CA THR A 88 -8.49 -10.02 -7.43
C THR A 88 -8.02 -9.39 -8.74
N GLN A 89 -8.46 -9.95 -9.87
CA GLN A 89 -8.12 -9.42 -11.19
C GLN A 89 -8.90 -8.12 -11.44
N THR A 90 -8.45 -7.29 -12.38
CA THR A 90 -9.13 -6.04 -12.72
C THR A 90 -10.56 -6.25 -13.24
N ALA A 91 -10.84 -7.43 -13.80
CA ALA A 91 -12.16 -7.88 -14.22
C ALA A 91 -13.04 -8.32 -13.03
N SER A 92 -14.36 -8.17 -13.18
CA SER A 92 -15.38 -8.61 -12.21
C SER A 92 -15.56 -10.13 -12.09
N THR A 93 -14.49 -10.90 -12.31
CA THR A 93 -14.47 -12.37 -12.33
C THR A 93 -13.25 -12.89 -11.59
N VAL A 94 -13.45 -13.88 -10.73
CA VAL A 94 -12.40 -14.53 -9.95
C VAL A 94 -12.30 -16.01 -10.28
N SER A 95 -11.08 -16.56 -10.27
CA SER A 95 -10.85 -17.99 -10.50
C SER A 95 -9.54 -18.42 -9.83
N TYR A 96 -9.64 -19.33 -8.87
CA TYR A 96 -8.53 -19.82 -8.05
C TYR A 96 -8.51 -21.35 -8.05
N VAL A 97 -7.32 -21.93 -7.97
CA VAL A 97 -7.13 -23.40 -7.90
C VAL A 97 -6.45 -23.73 -6.59
N LEU A 98 -7.15 -24.44 -5.70
CA LEU A 98 -6.73 -24.71 -4.33
C LEU A 98 -6.75 -26.21 -4.02
N PRO A 99 -6.11 -26.64 -2.90
CA PRO A 99 -6.37 -27.96 -2.34
C PRO A 99 -7.87 -28.18 -2.09
N PRO A 100 -8.38 -29.42 -2.21
CA PRO A 100 -9.74 -29.75 -1.79
C PRO A 100 -9.94 -29.53 -0.28
N GLY A 101 -11.13 -29.13 0.13
CA GLY A 101 -11.42 -28.85 1.55
C GLY A 101 -12.63 -27.93 1.76
N THR A 102 -12.79 -27.47 3.00
CA THR A 102 -13.74 -26.43 3.39
C THR A 102 -12.96 -25.15 3.69
N TYR A 103 -13.42 -24.03 3.14
CA TYR A 103 -12.85 -22.70 3.38
C TYR A 103 -13.96 -21.72 3.74
N THR A 104 -13.73 -20.89 4.75
CA THR A 104 -14.47 -19.64 4.93
C THR A 104 -13.79 -18.57 4.10
N VAL A 105 -14.58 -17.90 3.27
CA VAL A 105 -14.13 -16.88 2.33
C VAL A 105 -14.80 -15.57 2.70
N ASP A 106 -14.02 -14.51 2.86
CA ASP A 106 -14.50 -13.19 3.25
C ASP A 106 -14.11 -12.14 2.20
N ALA A 107 -15.08 -11.36 1.74
CA ALA A 107 -14.92 -10.33 0.73
C ALA A 107 -15.13 -8.95 1.35
N MET A 108 -14.10 -8.11 1.29
CA MET A 108 -14.01 -6.84 2.04
C MET A 108 -13.67 -5.67 1.12
N MET A 109 -14.37 -4.55 1.30
CA MET A 109 -14.07 -3.28 0.63
C MET A 109 -14.67 -2.11 1.40
N SER A 110 -13.88 -1.06 1.60
CA SER A 110 -14.30 0.18 2.24
C SER A 110 -15.52 0.80 1.58
N ASP A 111 -16.41 1.39 2.40
CA ASP A 111 -17.72 1.90 1.99
C ASP A 111 -18.69 0.84 1.41
N TYR A 112 -18.42 -0.46 1.59
CA TYR A 112 -19.30 -1.57 1.24
C TYR A 112 -19.43 -2.58 2.40
N THR A 113 -20.63 -3.14 2.60
CA THR A 113 -20.86 -4.20 3.59
C THR A 113 -20.08 -5.47 3.20
N PRO A 114 -19.24 -6.04 4.09
CA PRO A 114 -18.46 -7.24 3.79
C PRO A 114 -19.34 -8.48 3.60
N ILE A 115 -18.87 -9.45 2.81
CA ILE A 115 -19.59 -10.71 2.54
C ILE A 115 -18.70 -11.90 2.93
N GLN A 116 -19.05 -12.54 4.04
CA GLN A 116 -18.47 -13.81 4.47
C GLN A 116 -19.36 -14.99 4.01
N THR A 117 -18.73 -16.04 3.48
CA THR A 117 -19.37 -17.29 3.04
C THR A 117 -18.51 -18.51 3.38
N THR A 118 -19.04 -19.72 3.24
CA THR A 118 -18.26 -20.96 3.38
C THR A 118 -18.46 -21.85 2.17
N ALA A 119 -17.37 -22.33 1.58
CA ALA A 119 -17.35 -23.17 0.40
C ALA A 119 -16.60 -24.48 0.68
N THR A 120 -17.24 -25.61 0.39
CA THR A 120 -16.66 -26.96 0.51
C THR A 120 -16.54 -27.60 -0.87
N VAL A 121 -15.34 -28.04 -1.24
CA VAL A 121 -15.06 -28.60 -2.57
C VAL A 121 -14.23 -29.87 -2.48
N ALA A 122 -14.68 -30.93 -3.15
CA ALA A 122 -13.98 -32.20 -3.26
C ALA A 122 -12.89 -32.16 -4.35
N SER A 123 -12.03 -33.18 -4.40
CA SER A 123 -10.98 -33.28 -5.43
C SER A 123 -11.58 -33.41 -6.83
N GLY A 124 -11.13 -32.56 -7.77
CA GLY A 124 -11.72 -32.39 -9.10
C GLY A 124 -13.04 -31.58 -9.13
N GLY A 125 -13.46 -31.02 -7.99
CA GLY A 125 -14.72 -30.29 -7.85
C GLY A 125 -14.62 -28.79 -8.18
N HIS A 126 -15.79 -28.15 -8.18
CA HIS A 126 -15.96 -26.71 -8.38
C HIS A 126 -16.83 -26.09 -7.27
N ALA A 127 -16.50 -24.86 -6.85
CA ALA A 127 -17.41 -23.98 -6.12
C ALA A 127 -17.61 -22.66 -6.86
N ALA A 128 -18.87 -22.22 -6.91
CA ALA A 128 -19.26 -20.90 -7.35
C ALA A 128 -19.02 -19.88 -6.22
N LEU A 129 -18.16 -18.88 -6.46
CA LEU A 129 -17.97 -17.73 -5.57
C LEU A 129 -18.49 -16.47 -6.26
N ASN A 130 -19.65 -15.96 -5.81
CA ASN A 130 -20.28 -14.78 -6.39
C ASN A 130 -20.51 -13.73 -5.29
N PHE A 131 -19.76 -12.64 -5.34
CA PHE A 131 -19.82 -11.55 -4.38
C PHE A 131 -20.42 -10.31 -5.05
N ALA A 132 -21.61 -9.92 -4.59
CA ALA A 132 -22.31 -8.70 -5.01
C ALA A 132 -22.48 -7.80 -3.80
N MET A 133 -21.43 -7.02 -3.50
CA MET A 133 -21.36 -6.20 -2.29
C MET A 133 -22.31 -5.01 -2.38
N GLN A 134 -22.93 -4.66 -1.25
CA GLN A 134 -23.84 -3.52 -1.14
C GLN A 134 -23.08 -2.31 -0.58
N GLN A 135 -23.17 -1.16 -1.24
CA GLN A 135 -22.53 0.07 -0.79
C GLN A 135 -23.18 0.52 0.53
N ASN A 136 -22.36 0.81 1.53
CA ASN A 136 -22.74 1.19 2.88
C ASN A 136 -21.67 2.12 3.49
N SER A 137 -21.90 3.42 3.40
CA SER A 137 -20.96 4.43 3.92
C SER A 137 -20.91 4.56 5.44
N ALA A 138 -21.68 3.74 6.17
CA ALA A 138 -21.52 3.58 7.62
C ALA A 138 -20.32 2.67 7.99
N GLU A 139 -19.85 1.82 7.08
CA GLU A 139 -18.63 1.01 7.31
C GLU A 139 -17.36 1.85 7.21
N GLY A 140 -17.32 2.82 6.28
CA GLY A 140 -16.17 3.70 6.06
C GLY A 140 -14.92 2.99 5.54
N VAL A 141 -13.76 3.60 5.79
CA VAL A 141 -12.45 3.07 5.38
C VAL A 141 -11.96 1.99 6.37
N TYR A 142 -12.48 0.77 6.23
CA TYR A 142 -12.09 -0.42 7.02
C TYR A 142 -11.16 -1.39 6.27
N ALA A 143 -10.95 -1.17 4.97
CA ALA A 143 -10.01 -1.86 4.10
C ALA A 143 -9.15 -0.84 3.32
N PRO A 144 -7.99 -1.25 2.77
CA PRO A 144 -7.25 -0.42 1.83
C PRO A 144 -8.08 -0.01 0.60
N LEU A 145 -7.64 1.05 -0.06
CA LEU A 145 -8.33 1.65 -1.21
C LEU A 145 -7.50 1.42 -2.47
N PHE A 146 -7.77 0.34 -3.19
CA PHE A 146 -7.02 -0.09 -4.38
C PHE A 146 -7.77 0.22 -5.68
N ALA A 147 -7.02 0.70 -6.67
CA ALA A 147 -7.46 0.83 -8.06
C ALA A 147 -6.26 0.66 -9.02
N TRP A 148 -6.37 -0.27 -9.96
CA TRP A 148 -5.37 -0.53 -11.01
C TRP A 148 -5.83 -0.04 -12.40
N ASN A 149 -6.70 0.99 -12.44
CA ASN A 149 -7.22 1.67 -13.63
C ASN A 149 -8.34 2.66 -13.25
N ASN A 150 -8.68 3.54 -14.20
CA ASN A 150 -9.81 4.50 -14.12
C ASN A 150 -11.16 3.90 -13.67
N ALA A 151 -11.45 2.61 -13.94
CA ALA A 151 -12.74 2.00 -13.64
C ALA A 151 -12.83 1.48 -12.20
N GLN A 152 -11.75 0.86 -11.68
CA GLN A 152 -11.64 0.55 -10.25
C GLN A 152 -11.51 1.84 -9.42
N LEU A 153 -10.88 2.88 -9.96
CA LEU A 153 -10.79 4.20 -9.31
C LEU A 153 -12.18 4.83 -9.11
N ALA A 154 -13.06 4.70 -10.09
CA ALA A 154 -14.46 5.10 -9.97
C ALA A 154 -15.21 4.29 -8.90
N ALA A 155 -14.81 3.03 -8.63
CA ALA A 155 -15.44 2.18 -7.62
C ALA A 155 -14.97 2.48 -6.17
N ILE A 156 -13.77 3.02 -5.95
CA ILE A 156 -13.36 3.60 -4.65
C ILE A 156 -13.77 5.08 -4.48
N SER A 157 -14.67 5.61 -5.33
CA SER A 157 -15.03 7.03 -5.34
C SER A 157 -16.46 7.30 -4.87
N THR A 158 -16.61 8.31 -4.02
CA THR A 158 -17.91 8.81 -3.52
C THR A 158 -18.61 9.74 -4.52
N GLY A 159 -17.88 10.22 -5.53
CA GLY A 159 -18.40 11.07 -6.60
C GLY A 159 -17.30 11.55 -7.54
N GLY A 160 -17.69 12.39 -8.52
CA GLY A 160 -16.83 12.88 -9.59
C GLY A 160 -16.98 12.09 -10.89
N ALA A 161 -16.16 12.45 -11.89
CA ALA A 161 -16.17 11.84 -13.22
C ALA A 161 -14.75 11.62 -13.80
N GLY A 162 -13.70 11.72 -12.97
CA GLY A 162 -12.31 11.53 -13.39
C GLY A 162 -11.74 12.63 -14.28
N THR A 163 -12.32 13.83 -14.28
CA THR A 163 -11.90 14.95 -15.16
C THR A 163 -11.45 16.17 -14.36
N VAL A 164 -10.64 17.06 -14.95
CA VAL A 164 -10.15 18.28 -14.26
C VAL A 164 -11.25 19.17 -13.68
N ALA A 165 -12.45 19.17 -14.28
CA ALA A 165 -13.61 19.95 -13.80
C ALA A 165 -14.51 19.17 -12.81
N ALA A 166 -14.32 17.87 -12.69
CA ALA A 166 -15.05 16.98 -11.80
C ALA A 166 -14.15 15.77 -11.44
N PRO A 167 -13.09 15.97 -10.62
CA PRO A 167 -12.19 14.91 -10.23
C PRO A 167 -12.93 13.87 -9.40
N TYR A 168 -12.50 12.61 -9.48
CA TYR A 168 -12.95 11.58 -8.55
C TYR A 168 -12.60 11.96 -7.11
N THR A 169 -13.51 11.71 -6.17
CA THR A 169 -13.28 11.93 -4.73
C THR A 169 -13.27 10.59 -4.03
N ILE A 170 -12.10 10.14 -3.59
CA ILE A 170 -11.93 8.84 -2.93
C ILE A 170 -12.60 8.85 -1.54
N VAL A 171 -13.14 7.69 -1.13
CA VAL A 171 -13.71 7.44 0.21
C VAL A 171 -12.70 7.85 1.30
N ASN A 172 -13.11 8.75 2.21
CA ASN A 172 -12.23 9.34 3.23
C ASN A 172 -12.81 9.37 4.66
N ASN A 173 -14.03 8.86 4.85
CA ASN A 173 -14.70 8.67 6.13
C ASN A 173 -14.04 7.51 6.92
N PRO A 174 -13.43 7.77 8.10
CA PRO A 174 -12.78 6.72 8.88
C PRO A 174 -13.80 5.69 9.38
N ALA A 175 -13.46 4.41 9.30
CA ALA A 175 -14.30 3.34 9.82
C ALA A 175 -14.44 3.43 11.36
N PRO A 176 -15.62 3.13 11.94
CA PRO A 176 -15.83 3.17 13.39
C PRO A 176 -14.89 2.26 14.21
N GLY A 177 -14.38 1.19 13.60
CA GLY A 177 -13.40 0.27 14.20
C GLY A 177 -11.96 0.45 13.72
N GLY A 178 -11.69 1.42 12.83
CA GLY A 178 -10.44 1.49 12.07
C GLY A 178 -10.33 0.41 10.97
N LEU A 179 -9.12 0.18 10.47
CA LEU A 179 -8.85 -0.90 9.51
C LEU A 179 -9.06 -2.28 10.13
N ASN A 180 -9.60 -3.21 9.34
CA ASN A 180 -9.71 -4.61 9.73
C ASN A 180 -8.32 -5.21 9.98
N ALA A 181 -8.17 -5.96 11.08
CA ALA A 181 -6.91 -6.55 11.53
C ALA A 181 -6.28 -7.54 10.52
N VAL A 182 -7.01 -7.97 9.48
CA VAL A 182 -6.45 -8.75 8.35
C VAL A 182 -5.47 -7.93 7.49
N PHE A 183 -5.56 -6.59 7.50
CA PHE A 183 -4.65 -5.69 6.81
C PHE A 183 -3.46 -5.24 7.67
N GLY A 184 -3.46 -5.59 8.98
CA GLY A 184 -2.32 -5.40 9.89
C GLY A 184 -1.26 -6.48 9.78
N GLN A 185 -1.04 -7.02 8.58
CA GLN A 185 -0.06 -8.07 8.28
C GLN A 185 1.23 -7.46 7.73
N PHE A 186 2.36 -8.09 8.08
CA PHE A 186 3.69 -7.61 7.80
C PHE A 186 4.59 -8.76 7.31
N ASN A 187 5.49 -8.46 6.38
CA ASN A 187 6.46 -9.46 5.90
C ASN A 187 7.59 -9.70 6.91
N ASP A 188 8.50 -10.62 6.60
CA ASP A 188 9.64 -10.99 7.45
C ASP A 188 10.61 -9.81 7.73
N TYR A 189 10.52 -8.71 6.97
CA TYR A 189 11.26 -7.45 7.13
C TYR A 189 10.48 -6.37 7.90
N LEU A 190 9.30 -6.71 8.43
CA LEU A 190 8.40 -5.84 9.19
C LEU A 190 7.81 -4.64 8.41
N TYR A 191 7.82 -4.70 7.08
CA TYR A 191 7.05 -3.78 6.22
C TYR A 191 5.60 -4.25 6.06
N PRO A 192 4.61 -3.35 5.99
CA PRO A 192 3.23 -3.74 5.77
C PRO A 192 3.07 -4.45 4.42
N VAL A 193 2.33 -5.55 4.41
CA VAL A 193 1.97 -6.28 3.17
C VAL A 193 1.16 -5.39 2.24
N PHE A 194 0.19 -4.66 2.79
CA PHE A 194 -0.72 -3.83 2.02
C PHE A 194 -0.32 -2.34 2.11
N PRO A 195 -0.18 -1.62 0.98
CA PRO A 195 -0.42 -0.18 1.00
C PRO A 195 -1.83 0.11 1.55
N GLY A 196 -2.04 1.31 2.10
CA GLY A 196 -3.35 1.77 2.55
C GLY A 196 -4.16 2.36 1.42
N VAL A 197 -3.48 3.04 0.49
CA VAL A 197 -4.03 3.49 -0.79
C VAL A 197 -3.08 3.02 -1.88
N LEU A 198 -3.64 2.40 -2.93
CA LEU A 198 -2.93 2.12 -4.17
C LEU A 198 -3.74 2.67 -5.34
N VAL A 199 -3.17 3.62 -6.07
CA VAL A 199 -3.76 4.19 -7.28
C VAL A 199 -2.75 4.01 -8.41
N ALA A 200 -3.07 3.11 -9.34
CA ALA A 200 -2.18 2.69 -10.42
C ALA A 200 -2.87 2.67 -11.79
N ASP A 201 -2.07 2.73 -12.86
CA ASP A 201 -2.50 2.62 -14.27
C ASP A 201 -3.68 3.55 -14.64
N THR A 202 -3.70 4.76 -14.06
CA THR A 202 -4.82 5.71 -14.20
C THR A 202 -4.39 7.04 -14.82
N THR A 203 -5.28 7.60 -15.63
CA THR A 203 -5.17 8.97 -16.19
C THR A 203 -6.37 9.85 -15.80
N ALA A 204 -7.22 9.35 -14.91
CA ALA A 204 -8.37 10.08 -14.40
C ALA A 204 -8.00 10.96 -13.20
N TYR A 205 -8.38 12.24 -13.26
CA TYR A 205 -8.18 13.22 -12.19
C TYR A 205 -8.84 12.75 -10.91
N VAL A 206 -8.08 12.70 -9.82
CA VAL A 206 -8.57 12.20 -8.53
C VAL A 206 -8.02 12.98 -7.35
N SER A 207 -8.87 13.14 -6.34
CA SER A 207 -8.68 13.98 -5.16
C SER A 207 -8.78 13.13 -3.90
N LEU A 208 -7.65 13.03 -3.18
CA LEU A 208 -7.55 12.54 -1.82
C LEU A 208 -7.44 13.75 -0.89
N ASN A 209 -8.54 14.49 -0.74
CA ASN A 209 -8.64 15.63 0.15
C ASN A 209 -8.99 15.17 1.57
N ASN A 210 -8.11 15.43 2.54
CA ASN A 210 -8.21 14.96 3.93
C ASN A 210 -8.54 13.45 3.99
N PRO A 211 -7.67 12.56 3.45
CA PRO A 211 -7.87 11.11 3.54
C PRO A 211 -7.90 10.64 5.00
N SER A 212 -8.54 9.50 5.25
CA SER A 212 -8.46 8.83 6.55
C SER A 212 -7.00 8.46 6.85
N LEU A 213 -6.62 8.49 8.13
CA LEU A 213 -5.42 7.78 8.57
C LEU A 213 -5.68 6.28 8.50
N LEU A 214 -4.67 5.54 8.05
CA LEU A 214 -4.74 4.12 7.72
C LEU A 214 -3.94 3.33 8.74
N GLY A 215 -4.30 3.54 10.01
CA GLY A 215 -3.63 2.97 11.17
C GLY A 215 -3.93 1.49 11.33
N VAL A 216 -2.87 0.70 11.52
CA VAL A 216 -2.92 -0.74 11.81
C VAL A 216 -2.22 -1.04 13.13
N THR A 217 -2.71 -2.06 13.84
CA THR A 217 -2.02 -2.66 14.99
C THR A 217 -1.38 -3.95 14.52
N TYR A 218 -0.10 -4.16 14.83
CA TYR A 218 0.60 -5.41 14.49
C TYR A 218 -0.03 -6.58 15.25
N GLN A 219 -0.15 -7.75 14.59
CA GLN A 219 -0.62 -8.97 15.25
C GLN A 219 0.34 -9.41 16.36
N SER A 220 -0.18 -10.08 17.40
CA SER A 220 0.57 -10.38 18.64
C SER A 220 1.83 -11.23 18.43
N GLY A 221 1.89 -12.03 17.36
CA GLY A 221 3.07 -12.80 16.97
C GLY A 221 4.30 -11.95 16.66
N TYR A 222 4.13 -10.73 16.14
CA TYR A 222 5.24 -9.83 15.80
C TYR A 222 5.88 -9.15 17.02
N SER A 223 5.25 -9.23 18.21
CA SER A 223 5.65 -8.46 19.41
C SER A 223 7.13 -8.62 19.80
N ALA A 224 7.71 -9.81 19.68
CA ALA A 224 9.12 -10.06 19.98
C ALA A 224 10.07 -9.43 18.95
N ALA A 225 9.70 -9.45 17.66
CA ALA A 225 10.48 -8.81 16.59
C ALA A 225 10.43 -7.28 16.71
N LEU A 226 9.24 -6.72 16.94
CA LEU A 226 9.04 -5.29 17.18
C LEU A 226 9.85 -4.81 18.39
N GLN A 227 9.83 -5.56 19.49
CA GLN A 227 10.65 -5.26 20.67
C GLN A 227 12.16 -5.30 20.35
N PHE A 228 12.62 -6.23 19.52
CA PHE A 228 14.02 -6.35 19.12
C PHE A 228 14.50 -5.16 18.28
N TYR A 229 13.69 -4.69 17.33
CA TYR A 229 13.97 -3.51 16.51
C TYR A 229 13.57 -2.18 17.18
N GLY A 230 12.96 -2.21 18.37
CA GLY A 230 12.48 -1.03 19.09
C GLY A 230 11.20 -0.39 18.52
N LEU A 231 10.53 -1.05 17.57
CA LEU A 231 9.34 -0.55 16.87
C LEU A 231 8.08 -0.65 17.76
N PRO A 232 7.12 0.27 17.60
CA PRO A 232 5.85 0.24 18.34
C PRO A 232 4.87 -0.81 17.78
N LEU A 233 3.86 -1.16 18.57
CA LEU A 233 2.79 -2.10 18.19
C LEU A 233 1.77 -1.54 17.18
N THR A 234 2.01 -0.34 16.61
CA THR A 234 1.12 0.31 15.63
C THR A 234 1.91 0.98 14.51
N ASN A 235 1.43 0.86 13.28
CA ASN A 235 1.96 1.56 12.11
C ASN A 235 0.82 2.25 11.34
N ASN A 236 1.14 3.08 10.35
CA ASN A 236 0.20 3.57 9.34
C ASN A 236 0.59 2.97 7.98
N LEU A 237 -0.40 2.61 7.16
CA LEU A 237 -0.16 2.08 5.81
C LEU A 237 0.15 3.21 4.82
N GLN A 238 1.04 2.92 3.85
CA GLN A 238 1.54 3.87 2.84
C GLN A 238 0.49 4.24 1.78
N PHE A 239 0.66 5.41 1.16
CA PHE A 239 0.02 5.79 -0.09
C PHE A 239 0.97 5.49 -1.25
N GLN A 240 0.58 4.61 -2.18
CA GLN A 240 1.32 4.32 -3.41
C GLN A 240 0.57 4.83 -4.64
N ILE A 241 1.24 5.67 -5.42
CA ILE A 241 0.82 6.14 -6.74
C ILE A 241 1.79 5.53 -7.75
N VAL A 242 1.31 4.73 -8.70
CA VAL A 242 2.17 3.91 -9.58
C VAL A 242 1.75 3.99 -11.04
N ASP A 243 2.63 4.49 -11.92
CA ASP A 243 2.38 4.67 -13.36
C ASP A 243 1.02 5.38 -13.65
N ALA A 244 0.74 6.42 -12.86
CA ALA A 244 -0.53 7.14 -12.84
C ALA A 244 -0.36 8.63 -13.21
N SER A 245 -1.47 9.35 -13.38
CA SER A 245 -1.46 10.81 -13.51
C SER A 245 -2.69 11.49 -12.90
N HIS A 246 -2.49 12.77 -12.54
CA HIS A 246 -3.50 13.68 -11.99
C HIS A 246 -4.07 13.27 -10.62
N VAL A 247 -3.30 12.53 -9.83
CA VAL A 247 -3.60 12.17 -8.45
C VAL A 247 -3.21 13.32 -7.52
N SER A 248 -4.14 13.75 -6.66
CA SER A 248 -3.94 14.89 -5.76
C SER A 248 -4.18 14.52 -4.29
N ILE A 249 -3.11 14.32 -3.53
CA ILE A 249 -3.14 14.17 -2.07
C ILE A 249 -3.11 15.58 -1.46
N TRP A 250 -4.20 15.98 -0.80
CA TRP A 250 -4.38 17.36 -0.33
C TRP A 250 -4.85 17.44 1.12
N ASN A 251 -4.25 18.34 1.92
CA ASN A 251 -4.64 18.58 3.32
C ASN A 251 -4.74 17.27 4.14
N ALA A 252 -3.85 16.31 3.85
CA ALA A 252 -3.72 15.08 4.61
C ALA A 252 -2.97 15.38 5.92
N ARG A 253 -3.52 14.97 7.06
CA ARG A 253 -3.08 15.44 8.38
C ARG A 253 -2.49 14.32 9.22
N GLY A 254 -1.18 14.39 9.47
CA GLY A 254 -0.47 13.39 10.24
C GLY A 254 -0.14 12.13 9.45
N ILE A 255 0.22 12.28 8.17
CA ILE A 255 0.84 11.19 7.40
C ILE A 255 2.09 10.73 8.17
N SER A 256 2.17 9.45 8.49
CA SER A 256 3.27 8.85 9.26
C SER A 256 3.45 7.40 8.84
N GLY A 257 4.49 6.75 9.35
CA GLY A 257 4.72 5.32 9.16
C GLY A 257 6.19 4.93 9.22
N TRP A 258 6.44 3.69 9.65
CA TRP A 258 7.77 3.10 9.73
C TRP A 258 8.10 2.44 8.38
N PHE A 259 8.69 3.23 7.49
CA PHE A 259 9.20 2.80 6.19
C PHE A 259 10.67 3.23 6.09
N PHE A 260 11.57 2.30 5.84
CA PHE A 260 13.00 2.56 5.78
C PHE A 260 13.50 2.40 4.35
N LEU A 261 14.28 3.39 3.88
CA LEU A 261 14.86 3.34 2.54
C LEU A 261 16.11 2.43 2.46
N ASP A 262 16.87 2.34 3.55
CA ASP A 262 18.29 1.94 3.58
C ASP A 262 18.54 0.42 3.74
N ASP A 263 17.49 -0.40 3.67
CA ASP A 263 17.52 -1.83 4.08
C ASP A 263 18.18 -2.76 3.03
N TYR A 264 18.30 -2.28 1.79
CA TYR A 264 18.98 -3.00 0.70
C TYR A 264 20.03 -2.12 0.02
N GLY A 265 21.16 -2.74 -0.35
CA GLY A 265 22.29 -2.07 -0.99
C GLY A 265 22.01 -1.58 -2.42
N PRO A 266 23.05 -1.10 -3.14
CA PRO A 266 22.93 -0.29 -4.38
C PRO A 266 22.36 -1.01 -5.63
N THR A 267 21.65 -2.13 -5.48
CA THR A 267 21.15 -2.97 -6.59
C THR A 267 19.77 -3.59 -6.31
N GLY A 268 18.90 -2.95 -5.52
CA GLY A 268 17.61 -3.57 -5.15
C GLY A 268 16.60 -2.73 -4.38
N PHE A 269 16.54 -1.40 -4.57
CA PHE A 269 15.54 -0.58 -3.88
C PHE A 269 14.14 -0.74 -4.48
N LEU A 270 13.18 -1.14 -3.66
CA LEU A 270 11.79 -0.72 -3.83
C LEU A 270 11.60 0.65 -3.12
N PRO A 271 10.84 1.59 -3.70
CA PRO A 271 10.53 2.85 -3.02
C PRO A 271 9.60 2.59 -1.82
N LEU A 272 10.12 2.79 -0.60
CA LEU A 272 9.36 2.68 0.66
C LEU A 272 9.30 4.04 1.37
N ALA A 273 8.10 4.57 1.53
CA ALA A 273 7.80 5.83 2.22
C ALA A 273 6.32 5.94 2.57
N ASN A 274 5.97 6.89 3.46
CA ASN A 274 4.57 7.15 3.80
C ASN A 274 3.74 7.54 2.55
N VAL A 275 4.34 8.28 1.62
CA VAL A 275 3.82 8.54 0.28
C VAL A 275 4.91 8.18 -0.74
N VAL A 276 4.56 7.35 -1.71
CA VAL A 276 5.39 6.98 -2.85
C VAL A 276 4.67 7.38 -4.13
N ILE A 277 5.35 8.15 -4.99
CA ILE A 277 4.99 8.34 -6.39
C ILE A 277 6.05 7.62 -7.21
N TRP A 278 5.66 6.61 -7.98
CA TRP A 278 6.54 5.80 -8.81
C TRP A 278 6.06 5.85 -10.26
N GLY A 279 6.80 6.51 -11.15
CA GLY A 279 6.38 6.71 -12.55
C GLY A 279 5.16 7.63 -12.72
N GLY A 280 4.72 8.29 -11.64
CA GLY A 280 3.59 9.21 -11.64
C GLY A 280 3.91 10.52 -12.36
N THR A 281 2.91 11.12 -13.01
CA THR A 281 3.07 12.37 -13.76
C THR A 281 1.96 13.36 -13.50
N GLN A 282 2.29 14.63 -13.40
CA GLN A 282 1.33 15.70 -13.09
C GLN A 282 0.50 15.44 -11.80
N ASP A 283 1.09 14.75 -10.82
CA ASP A 283 0.50 14.48 -9.51
C ASP A 283 0.78 15.63 -8.52
N LEU A 284 -0.02 15.72 -7.46
CA LEU A 284 0.07 16.78 -6.44
C LEU A 284 0.13 16.17 -5.03
N VAL A 285 1.17 16.51 -4.28
CA VAL A 285 1.23 16.34 -2.82
C VAL A 285 1.20 17.73 -2.20
N GLY A 286 0.09 18.12 -1.58
CA GLY A 286 -0.10 19.51 -1.17
C GLY A 286 -0.80 19.76 0.16
N GLY A 287 -0.41 20.86 0.83
CA GLY A 287 -1.04 21.34 2.07
C GLY A 287 -1.04 20.34 3.23
N SER A 288 -0.21 19.29 3.17
CA SER A 288 -0.28 18.11 4.02
C SER A 288 0.82 18.08 5.09
N THR A 289 0.59 17.36 6.19
CA THR A 289 1.54 17.28 7.31
C THR A 289 2.06 15.86 7.50
N PHE A 290 3.39 15.74 7.55
CA PHE A 290 4.14 14.50 7.65
C PHE A 290 4.89 14.44 9.00
N ALA A 291 4.59 13.42 9.80
CA ALA A 291 5.34 13.04 10.99
C ALA A 291 6.28 11.90 10.62
N SER A 292 7.48 12.24 10.15
CA SER A 292 8.41 11.30 9.57
C SER A 292 8.97 10.34 10.64
N GLN A 293 8.89 9.03 10.39
CA GLN A 293 9.46 7.96 11.25
C GLN A 293 10.49 7.13 10.47
N GLY A 294 10.92 7.64 9.32
CA GLY A 294 11.61 6.93 8.25
C GLY A 294 11.53 7.78 6.98
N SER A 295 11.10 7.23 5.85
CA SER A 295 10.87 8.00 4.62
C SER A 295 9.48 8.64 4.58
N SER A 296 9.38 9.96 4.43
CA SER A 296 8.07 10.65 4.30
C SER A 296 7.51 10.67 2.88
N LEU A 297 8.24 11.26 1.92
CA LEU A 297 7.84 11.31 0.51
C LEU A 297 9.00 10.80 -0.37
N VAL A 298 8.68 9.87 -1.28
CA VAL A 298 9.57 9.42 -2.36
C VAL A 298 8.89 9.67 -3.71
N LEU A 299 9.63 10.31 -4.60
CA LEU A 299 9.34 10.51 -6.02
C LEU A 299 10.35 9.62 -6.78
N ALA A 300 9.92 8.77 -7.71
CA ALA A 300 10.76 7.69 -8.24
C ALA A 300 10.45 7.29 -9.68
N GLY A 301 11.41 7.44 -10.58
CA GLY A 301 11.22 7.22 -12.01
C GLY A 301 12.25 6.26 -12.60
N VAL A 302 11.81 5.39 -13.50
CA VAL A 302 12.71 4.50 -14.25
C VAL A 302 13.53 5.22 -15.33
N ASN A 303 13.18 6.47 -15.66
CA ASN A 303 13.84 7.26 -16.71
C ASN A 303 14.02 8.74 -16.28
N ALA A 304 15.24 9.09 -15.89
CA ALA A 304 15.65 10.44 -15.46
C ALA A 304 15.41 11.57 -16.45
N SER A 305 15.14 11.26 -17.72
CA SER A 305 15.16 12.24 -18.83
C SER A 305 13.77 12.72 -19.26
N ALA A 306 12.70 12.14 -18.70
CA ALA A 306 11.33 12.55 -18.95
C ALA A 306 10.84 13.42 -17.77
N PRO A 307 10.46 14.69 -17.97
CA PRO A 307 9.95 15.53 -16.90
C PRO A 307 8.58 15.00 -16.43
N THR A 308 8.52 14.53 -15.18
CA THR A 308 7.30 14.00 -14.56
C THR A 308 6.29 15.10 -14.23
N GLY A 309 6.76 16.27 -13.82
CA GLY A 309 5.94 17.47 -13.66
C GLY A 309 4.97 17.40 -12.48
N ASN A 310 5.29 16.58 -11.47
CA ASN A 310 4.58 16.52 -10.21
C ASN A 310 4.85 17.79 -9.39
N ILE A 311 3.92 18.13 -8.50
CA ILE A 311 4.04 19.29 -7.61
C ILE A 311 4.01 18.85 -6.15
N VAL A 312 5.00 19.32 -5.39
CA VAL A 312 5.04 19.20 -3.93
C VAL A 312 4.98 20.60 -3.34
N TRP A 313 3.86 20.98 -2.72
CA TRP A 313 3.58 22.37 -2.32
C TRP A 313 2.90 22.54 -0.96
N GLY A 314 3.35 23.48 -0.13
CA GLY A 314 2.64 23.87 1.09
C GLY A 314 2.62 22.80 2.19
N ASN A 315 3.49 21.79 2.10
CA ASN A 315 3.55 20.69 3.07
C ASN A 315 4.47 21.02 4.26
N THR A 316 4.23 20.36 5.39
CA THR A 316 5.10 20.40 6.57
C THR A 316 5.64 19.01 6.87
N PHE A 317 6.95 18.82 6.74
CA PHE A 317 7.66 17.61 7.13
C PHE A 317 8.44 17.86 8.42
N VAL A 318 8.26 17.00 9.43
CA VAL A 318 9.00 17.06 10.71
C VAL A 318 9.32 15.65 11.20
N ASP A 319 10.38 15.51 11.99
CA ASP A 319 10.65 14.27 12.72
C ASP A 319 9.50 13.97 13.70
N SER A 320 9.01 12.73 13.69
CA SER A 320 7.92 12.32 14.56
C SER A 320 8.32 12.29 16.04
N ALA A 321 7.49 12.88 16.90
CA ALA A 321 7.67 12.83 18.35
C ALA A 321 7.59 11.41 18.96
N ALA A 322 7.22 10.40 18.17
CA ALA A 322 7.29 8.99 18.56
C ALA A 322 8.72 8.40 18.49
N LEU A 323 9.66 9.08 17.83
CA LEU A 323 11.06 8.64 17.71
C LEU A 323 11.79 8.80 19.04
N THR A 324 12.34 7.71 19.55
CA THR A 324 13.18 7.71 20.75
C THR A 324 14.65 7.50 20.40
N PRO A 325 15.62 7.99 21.18
CA PRO A 325 17.05 7.69 20.97
C PRO A 325 17.36 6.18 20.91
N THR A 326 16.53 5.36 21.56
CA THR A 326 16.59 3.90 21.57
C THR A 326 16.02 3.21 20.33
N MET A 327 15.30 3.94 19.46
CA MET A 327 14.87 3.47 18.12
C MET A 327 15.94 3.69 17.04
N TYR A 328 17.11 4.22 17.41
CA TYR A 328 18.29 4.31 16.55
C TYR A 328 19.44 3.37 17.00
N PRO A 329 19.20 2.08 17.35
CA PRO A 329 20.26 1.21 17.81
C PRO A 329 21.25 0.94 16.67
N GLY A 330 22.49 1.40 16.82
CA GLY A 330 23.54 1.35 15.79
C GLY A 330 24.09 -0.04 15.48
N ASN A 331 23.22 -0.98 15.09
CA ASN A 331 23.55 -2.37 14.80
C ASN A 331 23.25 -2.75 13.34
N GLY A 332 23.67 -1.89 12.41
CA GLY A 332 24.01 -2.26 11.02
C GLY A 332 22.89 -2.35 9.99
N ALA A 333 21.65 -2.67 10.36
CA ALA A 333 20.56 -2.90 9.39
C ALA A 333 19.63 -1.69 9.15
N VAL A 334 19.23 -0.98 10.21
CA VAL A 334 18.18 0.06 10.11
C VAL A 334 18.75 1.43 10.51
N ASN A 335 19.40 2.12 9.56
CA ASN A 335 19.82 3.53 9.76
C ASN A 335 18.65 4.51 9.57
N GLY A 336 17.50 4.24 10.20
CA GLY A 336 16.22 4.92 10.03
C GLY A 336 16.16 6.36 10.53
N ARG A 337 17.08 7.23 10.09
CA ARG A 337 16.97 8.68 10.23
C ARG A 337 15.75 9.15 9.42
N PRO A 338 14.91 10.06 9.94
CA PRO A 338 13.76 10.49 9.16
C PRO A 338 14.16 11.41 8.02
N PHE A 339 13.61 11.12 6.85
CA PHE A 339 13.75 11.85 5.61
C PHE A 339 12.46 12.63 5.31
N GLY A 340 12.58 13.82 4.73
CA GLY A 340 11.44 14.62 4.26
C GLY A 340 11.02 14.23 2.84
N ILE A 341 11.85 14.61 1.86
CA ILE A 341 11.59 14.37 0.42
C ILE A 341 12.81 13.72 -0.24
N PHE A 342 12.60 12.59 -0.92
CA PHE A 342 13.60 11.97 -1.81
C PHE A 342 13.09 11.97 -3.26
N ALA A 343 13.93 12.39 -4.20
CA ALA A 343 13.60 12.46 -5.62
C ALA A 343 14.60 11.67 -6.48
N PHE A 344 14.16 10.53 -6.99
CA PHE A 344 14.91 9.64 -7.90
C PHE A 344 14.50 9.81 -9.38
N GLU A 345 13.83 10.91 -9.72
CA GLU A 345 13.39 11.28 -11.08
C GLU A 345 13.87 12.67 -11.49
N SER A 346 13.15 13.39 -12.35
CA SER A 346 13.48 14.78 -12.74
C SER A 346 12.25 15.52 -13.24
N GLY A 347 12.26 16.83 -13.06
CA GLY A 347 11.33 17.76 -13.71
C GLY A 347 10.12 18.14 -12.88
N ASP A 348 10.10 17.77 -11.59
CA ASP A 348 9.06 18.17 -10.65
C ASP A 348 9.27 19.62 -10.15
N LEU A 349 8.23 20.17 -9.52
CA LEU A 349 8.25 21.49 -8.91
C LEU A 349 7.94 21.39 -7.40
N ILE A 350 8.99 21.50 -6.60
CA ILE A 350 8.98 21.30 -5.16
C ILE A 350 9.23 22.66 -4.49
N TYR A 351 8.20 23.32 -3.97
CA TYR A 351 8.31 24.70 -3.49
C TYR A 351 7.35 25.02 -2.34
N ASN A 352 7.66 26.04 -1.54
CA ASN A 352 6.82 26.49 -0.42
C ASN A 352 6.50 25.37 0.58
N ASN A 353 7.45 24.46 0.86
CA ASN A 353 7.31 23.40 1.87
C ASN A 353 8.22 23.70 3.06
N TRP A 354 7.76 23.41 4.29
CA TRP A 354 8.61 23.40 5.48
C TRP A 354 9.19 22.01 5.67
N VAL A 355 10.52 21.88 5.65
CA VAL A 355 11.22 20.58 5.75
C VAL A 355 12.15 20.57 6.96
N GLY A 356 11.60 20.24 8.13
CA GLY A 356 12.29 20.18 9.42
C GLY A 356 12.62 18.77 9.90
N THR A 357 12.95 17.86 8.99
CA THR A 357 13.38 16.49 9.29
C THR A 357 14.91 16.38 9.45
N THR A 358 15.39 15.37 10.18
CA THR A 358 16.84 15.10 10.39
C THR A 358 17.63 15.03 9.08
N ILE A 359 17.04 14.47 8.02
CA ILE A 359 17.52 14.63 6.65
C ILE A 359 16.39 15.28 5.85
N THR A 360 16.65 16.43 5.24
CA THR A 360 15.59 17.33 4.75
C THR A 360 15.04 16.88 3.40
N ALA A 361 15.63 17.35 2.31
CA ALA A 361 15.21 17.05 0.94
C ALA A 361 16.43 16.78 0.06
N TYR A 362 16.37 15.76 -0.80
CA TYR A 362 17.52 15.31 -1.57
C TYR A 362 17.11 14.66 -2.91
N ALA A 363 17.80 15.03 -3.99
CA ALA A 363 17.81 14.30 -5.25
C ALA A 363 19.15 13.55 -5.36
N PRO A 364 19.19 12.21 -5.21
CA PRO A 364 20.42 11.45 -5.31
C PRO A 364 20.99 11.45 -6.74
N ASN A 365 22.31 11.31 -6.90
CA ASN A 365 22.96 11.28 -8.21
C ASN A 365 23.11 9.85 -8.80
N TYR A 366 22.16 8.96 -8.50
CA TYR A 366 22.10 7.58 -8.97
C TYR A 366 20.66 7.10 -9.17
N ASN A 367 20.49 6.08 -10.02
CA ASN A 367 19.24 5.37 -10.22
C ASN A 367 19.03 4.35 -9.09
N MET A 368 17.90 4.39 -8.38
CA MET A 368 17.66 3.50 -7.23
C MET A 368 17.56 2.01 -7.59
N PHE A 369 17.08 1.69 -8.79
CA PHE A 369 16.86 0.31 -9.22
C PHE A 369 18.15 -0.36 -9.71
N PHE A 370 19.07 0.42 -10.31
CA PHE A 370 20.27 -0.11 -10.98
C PHE A 370 21.60 0.31 -10.35
N GLY A 371 21.61 1.26 -9.41
CA GLY A 371 22.82 1.82 -8.80
C GLY A 371 23.70 2.64 -9.76
N SER A 372 23.30 2.79 -11.02
CA SER A 372 24.04 3.51 -12.05
C SER A 372 23.98 5.03 -11.80
N PRO A 373 25.05 5.80 -12.12
CA PRO A 373 25.02 7.25 -12.03
C PRO A 373 23.89 7.85 -12.88
N GLN A 374 23.09 8.72 -12.27
CA GLN A 374 21.90 9.33 -12.87
C GLN A 374 21.78 10.77 -12.35
N LEU A 375 21.60 11.75 -13.22
CA LEU A 375 21.33 13.12 -12.77
C LEU A 375 19.81 13.29 -12.59
N ASN A 376 19.38 13.34 -11.34
CA ASN A 376 18.02 13.67 -10.93
C ASN A 376 17.93 15.19 -10.69
N ALA A 377 16.95 15.85 -11.29
CA ALA A 377 16.98 17.31 -11.49
C ALA A 377 15.61 17.98 -11.27
N GLU A 378 15.36 18.41 -10.03
CA GLU A 378 14.10 19.05 -9.63
C GLU A 378 14.16 20.57 -9.53
N ASN A 379 13.01 21.21 -9.76
CA ASN A 379 12.82 22.64 -9.52
C ASN A 379 12.47 22.84 -8.05
N TRP A 380 13.50 22.89 -7.19
CA TRP A 380 13.40 23.09 -5.74
C TRP A 380 12.87 24.47 -5.30
N ASN A 381 12.49 25.33 -6.24
CA ASN A 381 11.90 26.66 -6.05
C ASN A 381 11.17 27.09 -7.34
N LEU A 382 10.32 28.12 -7.23
CA LEU A 382 9.84 28.86 -8.40
C LEU A 382 11.01 29.57 -9.11
N SER A 383 10.90 29.73 -10.43
CA SER A 383 11.91 30.43 -11.25
C SER A 383 11.96 31.94 -11.03
N LEU A 384 10.97 32.50 -10.34
CA LEU A 384 10.87 33.89 -9.90
C LEU A 384 10.40 33.94 -8.44
N VAL A 385 10.74 35.01 -7.73
CA VAL A 385 10.28 35.24 -6.35
C VAL A 385 8.86 35.80 -6.39
N GLU A 386 7.87 34.90 -6.40
CA GLU A 386 6.46 35.25 -6.48
C GLU A 386 5.89 35.68 -5.12
N PRO A 387 5.03 36.71 -5.05
CA PRO A 387 4.42 37.17 -3.80
C PRO A 387 3.50 36.09 -3.23
N ALA A 388 3.25 36.11 -1.91
CA ALA A 388 2.34 35.16 -1.26
C ALA A 388 0.91 35.19 -1.83
N SER A 389 0.51 36.30 -2.48
CA SER A 389 -0.76 36.44 -3.21
C SER A 389 -0.76 35.91 -4.65
N HIS A 390 0.36 35.36 -5.14
CA HIS A 390 0.40 34.63 -6.40
C HIS A 390 -0.49 33.37 -6.30
N VAL A 391 -1.11 32.95 -7.41
CA VAL A 391 -1.94 31.75 -7.47
C VAL A 391 -1.52 30.91 -8.69
N MET A 392 -0.97 29.73 -8.43
CA MET A 392 -0.82 28.68 -9.45
C MET A 392 -2.03 27.74 -9.39
N ILE A 393 -2.57 27.36 -10.54
CA ILE A 393 -3.67 26.38 -10.62
C ILE A 393 -3.11 25.03 -11.10
N PHE A 394 -3.33 23.97 -10.33
CA PHE A 394 -2.86 22.62 -10.66
C PHE A 394 -3.86 21.55 -10.18
N ASN A 395 -4.25 20.62 -11.05
CA ASN A 395 -5.32 19.62 -10.81
C ASN A 395 -6.61 20.18 -10.17
N GLY A 396 -6.94 21.45 -10.45
CA GLY A 396 -8.09 22.17 -9.88
C GLY A 396 -7.82 22.88 -8.54
N TYR A 397 -6.66 22.66 -7.91
CA TYR A 397 -6.24 23.32 -6.67
C TYR A 397 -5.60 24.69 -6.93
N SER A 398 -5.88 25.65 -6.04
CA SER A 398 -5.26 26.98 -6.02
C SER A 398 -4.10 27.02 -5.04
N LEU A 399 -2.86 26.97 -5.55
CA LEU A 399 -1.63 27.00 -4.76
C LEU A 399 -1.23 28.46 -4.48
N THR A 400 -1.48 28.92 -3.25
CA THR A 400 -1.32 30.32 -2.85
C THR A 400 -1.03 30.47 -1.34
N GLY A 401 -0.29 31.51 -0.95
CA GLY A 401 0.18 31.74 0.42
C GLY A 401 1.66 31.45 0.63
N SER A 402 2.09 31.44 1.90
CA SER A 402 3.47 31.18 2.33
C SER A 402 3.44 30.23 3.53
N ILE A 403 4.21 29.14 3.49
CA ILE A 403 4.22 28.14 4.58
C ILE A 403 4.85 28.68 5.88
N VAL A 404 5.72 29.70 5.78
CA VAL A 404 6.25 30.47 6.93
C VAL A 404 5.48 31.76 7.22
N GLY A 405 4.35 32.01 6.55
CA GLY A 405 3.53 33.22 6.73
C GLY A 405 4.19 34.51 6.24
N GLY A 406 5.16 34.42 5.33
CA GLY A 406 5.88 35.56 4.75
C GLY A 406 5.12 36.28 3.62
N ALA A 407 5.75 37.32 3.07
CA ALA A 407 5.21 38.11 1.95
C ALA A 407 5.39 37.47 0.56
N TRP A 408 6.09 36.34 0.48
CA TRP A 408 6.48 35.63 -0.75
C TRP A 408 6.12 34.14 -0.63
N GLN A 409 5.82 33.46 -1.73
CA GLN A 409 5.73 32.00 -1.72
C GLN A 409 7.12 31.43 -1.42
N GLY A 410 7.23 30.57 -0.40
CA GLY A 410 8.51 30.10 0.13
C GLY A 410 8.40 29.56 1.56
N GLY A 411 9.31 28.66 1.90
CA GLY A 411 9.43 27.99 3.20
C GLY A 411 10.87 27.93 3.69
#